data_AF-A0A975NGR2-F1
#
_entry.id   AF-A0A975NGR2-F1
#
_cell.length_a   1.000
_cell.length_b   1.000
_cell.length_c   1.000
_cell.angle_alpha   90.00
_cell.angle_beta   90.00
_cell.angle_gamma   90.00
#
_symmetry.space_group_name_H-M   'P 1'
#
loop_
_entity.id
_entity.type
_entity.pdbx_description
1 polymer ?
#
loop_
_entity_poly.entity_id
_entity_poly.type
_entity_poly.pdbx_seq_one_letter_code
_entity_poly.pdbx_strand_id
1 'polypeptide(L)'
;MGTGRLLRACMATLALLAAVVATCPAQAQANFDRPGGDYLSSPVPSGDPADCALVCERDRRCRSWSFNYPTDVAGGAVCWLKSNVPARVRDNCCVSGVRGAGVVEPRNDAVETSIDRFGGDYRNFDLKGGDGEDACKAACTGDNKCRAWTYARPGYAGRAAHCFLKKDIKPPRRKAGFISGVVR
;
A
#
# COMPACT_ATOMS: atom_id res chain seq x y z
N MET A 1 36.04 59.41 -13.58
CA MET A 1 34.77 58.83 -13.08
C MET A 1 34.21 57.89 -14.15
N GLY A 2 34.11 56.58 -13.89
CA GLY A 2 33.46 55.67 -14.86
C GLY A 2 33.71 54.17 -14.72
N THR A 3 34.62 53.70 -13.87
CA THR A 3 35.01 52.28 -13.77
C THR A 3 34.30 51.50 -12.64
N GLY A 4 33.13 51.96 -12.20
CA GLY A 4 32.41 51.39 -11.04
C GLY A 4 31.07 50.69 -11.36
N ARG A 5 30.61 50.66 -12.62
CA ARG A 5 29.27 50.14 -12.97
C ARG A 5 29.26 48.81 -13.74
N LEU A 6 30.37 48.38 -14.32
CA LEU A 6 30.42 47.14 -15.11
C LEU A 6 30.68 45.87 -14.28
N LEU A 7 31.21 46.00 -13.06
CA LEU A 7 31.44 44.86 -12.14
C LEU A 7 30.20 44.50 -11.28
N ARG A 8 29.14 45.30 -11.31
CA ARG A 8 27.86 44.99 -10.63
C ARG A 8 26.84 44.28 -11.52
N ALA A 9 27.04 44.27 -12.84
CA ALA A 9 26.10 43.65 -13.77
C ALA A 9 26.35 42.14 -13.96
N CYS A 10 27.57 41.64 -13.72
CA CYS A 10 27.88 40.19 -13.78
C CYS A 10 27.56 39.41 -12.50
N MET A 11 27.14 40.07 -11.41
CA MET A 11 26.71 39.38 -10.18
C MET A 11 25.19 39.33 -10.01
N ALA A 12 24.42 39.84 -10.97
CA ALA A 12 22.95 39.86 -10.91
C ALA A 12 22.28 38.84 -11.85
N THR A 13 23.04 37.98 -12.53
CA THR A 13 22.51 36.94 -13.43
C THR A 13 22.84 35.51 -13.00
N LEU A 14 23.47 35.32 -11.83
CA LEU A 14 23.89 34.01 -11.31
C LEU A 14 23.09 33.53 -10.09
N ALA A 15 21.87 34.05 -9.88
CA ALA A 15 21.03 33.71 -8.72
C ALA A 15 19.58 33.36 -9.08
N LEU A 16 19.34 32.78 -10.27
CA LEU A 16 18.08 32.11 -10.62
C LEU A 16 18.32 30.65 -11.01
N LEU A 17 19.04 29.91 -10.16
CA LEU A 17 18.90 28.46 -10.06
C LEU A 17 18.10 28.18 -8.80
N ALA A 18 16.84 28.61 -8.80
CA ALA A 18 15.90 28.33 -7.72
C ALA A 18 15.54 26.85 -7.76
N ALA A 19 16.00 26.15 -6.72
CA ALA A 19 15.71 24.79 -6.32
C ALA A 19 14.42 24.20 -6.92
N VAL A 20 14.58 23.20 -7.79
CA VAL A 20 13.50 22.25 -8.07
C VAL A 20 13.32 21.42 -6.80
N VAL A 21 12.42 21.84 -5.91
CA VAL A 21 12.04 21.03 -4.75
C VAL A 21 11.31 19.81 -5.30
N ALA A 22 11.99 18.67 -5.35
CA ALA A 22 11.34 17.40 -5.68
C ALA A 22 10.34 17.09 -4.57
N THR A 23 9.08 17.48 -4.75
CA THR A 23 7.99 17.04 -3.88
C THR A 23 7.78 15.55 -4.14
N CYS A 24 8.35 14.71 -3.28
CA CYS A 24 8.02 13.29 -3.30
C CYS A 24 6.54 13.16 -2.94
N PRO A 25 5.71 12.52 -3.79
CA PRO A 25 4.32 12.28 -3.43
C PRO A 25 4.31 11.50 -2.13
N ALA A 26 3.49 11.93 -1.17
CA ALA A 26 3.27 11.10 0.00
C ALA A 26 2.73 9.74 -0.49
N GLN A 27 3.20 8.64 0.11
CA GLN A 27 2.72 7.31 -0.22
C GLN A 27 2.06 6.70 1.01
N ALA A 28 0.88 6.11 0.81
CA ALA A 28 0.28 5.27 1.83
C ALA A 28 1.16 4.04 2.08
N GLN A 29 1.10 3.51 3.30
CA GLN A 29 1.94 2.38 3.70
C GLN A 29 1.08 1.28 4.27
N ALA A 30 1.22 0.08 3.70
CA ALA A 30 0.63 -1.13 4.23
C ALA A 30 1.36 -1.57 5.51
N ASN A 31 0.64 -2.28 6.38
CA ASN A 31 1.13 -2.80 7.66
C ASN A 31 1.53 -1.72 8.68
N PHE A 32 0.88 -0.55 8.63
CA PHE A 32 1.04 0.52 9.60
C PHE A 32 -0.31 1.13 9.95
N ASP A 33 -0.55 1.36 11.24
CA ASP A 33 -1.64 2.18 11.76
C ASP A 33 -1.11 3.53 12.30
N ARG A 34 -1.98 4.52 12.40
CA ARG A 34 -1.74 5.81 13.03
C ARG A 34 -2.80 6.04 14.10
N PRO A 35 -2.72 5.41 15.28
CA PRO A 35 -3.83 5.38 16.22
C PRO A 35 -4.22 6.78 16.72
N GLY A 36 -5.52 7.03 16.80
CA GLY A 36 -6.11 8.25 17.34
C GLY A 36 -6.39 9.34 16.32
N GLY A 37 -7.04 10.41 16.79
CA GLY A 37 -7.44 11.54 15.93
C GLY A 37 -8.60 11.25 14.98
N ASP A 38 -9.23 10.08 15.11
CA ASP A 38 -10.37 9.64 14.32
C ASP A 38 -11.60 10.53 14.57
N TYR A 39 -12.20 11.03 13.50
CA TYR A 39 -13.45 11.81 13.58
C TYR A 39 -14.58 11.22 12.74
N LEU A 40 -14.27 10.29 11.84
CA LEU A 40 -15.25 9.59 11.02
C LEU A 40 -14.77 8.18 10.72
N SER A 41 -15.67 7.21 10.82
CA SER A 41 -15.46 5.86 10.32
C SER A 41 -16.58 5.48 9.35
N SER A 42 -16.25 4.69 8.34
CA SER A 42 -17.21 4.22 7.35
C SER A 42 -16.80 2.87 6.77
N PRO A 43 -17.75 1.98 6.45
CA PRO A 43 -17.44 0.74 5.77
C PRO A 43 -16.94 1.01 4.34
N VAL A 44 -16.03 0.16 3.85
CA VAL A 44 -15.50 0.20 2.48
C VAL A 44 -15.90 -1.09 1.76
N PRO A 45 -17.02 -1.09 1.00
CA PRO A 45 -17.56 -2.29 0.38
C PRO A 45 -16.61 -2.96 -0.62
N SER A 46 -15.74 -2.18 -1.28
CA SER A 46 -14.73 -2.70 -2.21
C SER A 46 -13.61 -3.47 -1.51
N GLY A 47 -13.41 -3.24 -0.22
CA GLY A 47 -12.22 -3.69 0.50
C GLY A 47 -10.92 -3.10 -0.04
N ASP A 48 -10.96 -2.00 -0.82
CA ASP A 48 -9.76 -1.37 -1.38
C ASP A 48 -9.35 -0.13 -0.55
N PRO A 49 -8.13 -0.08 0.03
CA PRO A 49 -7.66 1.10 0.76
C PRO A 49 -7.60 2.37 -0.10
N ALA A 50 -7.51 2.25 -1.43
CA ALA A 50 -7.54 3.40 -2.34
C ALA A 50 -8.84 4.20 -2.21
N ASP A 51 -9.98 3.55 -1.94
CA ASP A 51 -11.24 4.24 -1.73
C ASP A 51 -11.21 5.08 -0.45
N CYS A 52 -10.60 4.57 0.62
CA CYS A 52 -10.42 5.32 1.86
C CYS A 52 -9.53 6.56 1.66
N ALA A 53 -8.45 6.41 0.89
CA ALA A 53 -7.58 7.53 0.53
C ALA A 53 -8.36 8.61 -0.25
N LEU A 54 -9.16 8.22 -1.25
CA LEU A 54 -9.98 9.14 -2.04
C LEU A 54 -11.02 9.89 -1.21
N VAL A 55 -11.63 9.23 -0.22
CA VAL A 55 -12.54 9.90 0.72
C VAL A 55 -11.79 10.95 1.54
N CYS A 56 -10.60 10.62 2.05
CA CYS A 56 -9.77 11.59 2.77
C CYS A 56 -9.37 12.79 1.90
N GLU A 57 -9.04 12.57 0.62
CA GLU A 57 -8.70 13.69 -0.29
C GLU A 57 -9.83 14.70 -0.45
N ARG A 58 -11.07 14.18 -0.52
CA ARG A 58 -12.30 14.97 -0.72
C ARG A 58 -12.74 15.69 0.55
N ASP A 59 -12.42 15.16 1.73
CA ASP A 59 -12.76 15.81 3.01
C ASP A 59 -11.69 16.83 3.42
N ARG A 60 -12.10 18.10 3.53
CA ARG A 60 -11.21 19.20 3.93
C ARG A 60 -10.66 19.06 5.34
N ARG A 61 -11.36 18.37 6.24
CA ARG A 61 -10.93 18.10 7.62
C ARG A 61 -9.92 16.97 7.70
N CYS A 62 -9.85 16.11 6.70
CA CYS A 62 -8.94 14.97 6.73
C CYS A 62 -7.49 15.42 6.60
N ARG A 63 -6.65 14.89 7.49
CA ARG A 63 -5.19 15.08 7.49
C ARG A 63 -4.46 13.76 7.33
N SER A 64 -5.04 12.67 7.84
CA SER A 64 -4.60 11.30 7.59
C SER A 64 -5.78 10.34 7.63
N TRP A 65 -5.54 9.11 7.21
CA TRP A 65 -6.52 8.04 7.18
C TRP A 65 -5.87 6.71 7.56
N SER A 66 -6.65 5.82 8.17
CA SER A 66 -6.32 4.40 8.31
C SER A 66 -7.42 3.57 7.70
N PHE A 67 -7.05 2.54 6.96
CA PHE A 67 -7.93 1.52 6.42
C PHE A 67 -7.65 0.22 7.15
N ASN A 68 -8.67 -0.35 7.77
CA ASN A 68 -8.59 -1.63 8.43
C ASN A 68 -9.06 -2.70 7.45
N TYR A 69 -8.23 -3.71 7.23
CA TYR A 69 -8.59 -4.90 6.48
C TYR A 69 -9.79 -5.61 7.13
N PRO A 70 -10.65 -6.27 6.33
CA PRO A 70 -11.71 -7.11 6.88
C PRO A 70 -11.12 -8.22 7.74
N THR A 71 -11.74 -8.49 8.88
CA THR A 71 -11.34 -9.60 9.78
C THR A 71 -12.06 -10.90 9.44
N ASP A 72 -13.26 -10.80 8.85
CA ASP A 72 -13.97 -11.90 8.22
C ASP A 72 -14.85 -11.38 7.07
N VAL A 73 -15.51 -12.30 6.37
CA VAL A 73 -16.35 -12.00 5.19
C VAL A 73 -17.56 -11.11 5.55
N ALA A 74 -18.00 -11.10 6.81
CA ALA A 74 -19.16 -10.34 7.27
C ALA A 74 -18.78 -8.98 7.88
N GLY A 75 -17.62 -8.87 8.53
CA GLY A 75 -17.15 -7.70 9.27
C GLY A 75 -16.73 -6.53 8.37
N GLY A 76 -16.40 -6.80 7.11
CA GLY A 76 -16.09 -5.79 6.10
C GLY A 76 -14.84 -4.96 6.43
N ALA A 77 -14.36 -4.20 5.45
CA ALA A 77 -13.28 -3.26 5.65
C ALA A 77 -13.82 -1.94 6.23
N VAL A 78 -13.02 -1.25 7.06
CA VAL A 78 -13.41 0.02 7.67
C VAL A 78 -12.37 1.09 7.37
N CYS A 79 -12.83 2.22 6.86
CA CYS A 79 -12.03 3.43 6.68
C CYS A 79 -12.22 4.36 7.88
N TRP A 80 -11.11 4.88 8.39
CA TRP A 80 -11.02 5.82 9.50
C TRP A 80 -10.36 7.11 9.04
N LEU A 81 -11.09 8.23 9.07
CA LEU A 81 -10.56 9.54 8.74
C LEU A 81 -10.13 10.29 10.00
N LYS A 82 -8.97 10.91 9.93
CA LYS A 82 -8.32 11.55 11.07
C LYS A 82 -8.04 13.03 10.83
N SER A 83 -8.24 13.85 11.87
CA SER A 83 -8.13 15.32 11.79
C SER A 83 -6.71 15.83 12.06
N ASN A 84 -5.80 14.95 12.43
CA ASN A 84 -4.36 15.20 12.57
C ASN A 84 -3.57 14.07 11.90
N VAL A 85 -2.24 14.07 12.06
CA VAL A 85 -1.35 13.02 11.57
C VAL A 85 -0.65 12.37 12.77
N PRO A 86 -1.26 11.33 13.39
CA PRO A 86 -0.64 10.62 14.50
C PRO A 86 0.65 9.89 14.08
N ALA A 87 1.50 9.55 15.05
CA ALA A 87 2.69 8.74 14.79
C ALA A 87 2.30 7.36 14.23
N ARG A 88 3.16 6.79 13.37
CA ARG A 88 2.93 5.46 12.79
C ARG A 88 3.34 4.38 13.77
N VAL A 89 2.53 3.34 13.86
CA VAL A 89 2.79 2.11 14.59
C VAL A 89 2.69 0.96 13.59
N ARG A 90 3.61 -0.01 13.64
CA ARG A 90 3.55 -1.18 12.76
C ARG A 90 2.36 -2.04 13.19
N ASP A 91 1.45 -2.30 12.26
CA ASP A 91 0.30 -3.17 12.49
C ASP A 91 -0.19 -3.77 11.16
N ASN A 92 -0.20 -5.09 11.08
CA ASN A 92 -0.63 -5.83 9.88
C ASN A 92 -2.14 -5.71 9.61
N CYS A 93 -2.92 -5.16 10.55
CA CYS A 93 -4.35 -4.92 10.38
C CYS A 93 -4.66 -3.93 9.26
N CYS A 94 -3.72 -3.04 8.93
CA CYS A 94 -4.12 -1.75 8.39
C CYS A 94 -3.15 -1.17 7.36
N VAL A 95 -3.71 -0.33 6.50
CA VAL A 95 -2.99 0.58 5.61
C VAL A 95 -3.26 1.99 6.09
N SER A 96 -2.24 2.81 6.28
CA SER A 96 -2.44 4.21 6.64
C SER A 96 -1.71 5.16 5.72
N GLY A 97 -2.30 6.33 5.51
CA GLY A 97 -1.79 7.38 4.64
C GLY A 97 -2.05 8.75 5.22
N VAL A 98 -1.26 9.73 4.79
CA VAL A 98 -1.60 11.15 5.02
C VAL A 98 -2.44 11.66 3.86
N ARG A 99 -3.08 12.80 4.01
CA ARG A 99 -3.70 13.47 2.87
C ARG A 99 -2.62 13.86 1.83
N GLY A 100 -2.96 13.74 0.56
CA GLY A 100 -2.07 13.74 -0.59
C GLY A 100 -1.36 12.41 -0.82
N ALA A 101 -1.50 11.43 0.10
CA ALA A 101 -0.88 10.12 -0.05
C ALA A 101 -1.80 9.18 -0.81
N GLY A 102 -1.60 9.10 -2.13
CA GLY A 102 -2.16 8.02 -2.91
C GLY A 102 -1.66 6.67 -2.39
N VAL A 103 -2.49 5.63 -2.49
CA VAL A 103 -2.05 4.24 -2.30
C VAL A 103 -1.21 3.85 -3.52
N VAL A 104 0.04 4.33 -3.55
CA VAL A 104 1.02 3.87 -4.52
C VAL A 104 1.67 2.64 -3.91
N GLU A 105 1.04 1.49 -4.17
CA GLU A 105 1.62 0.19 -3.82
C GLU A 105 3.03 0.10 -4.44
N PRO A 106 4.08 -0.12 -3.63
CA PRO A 106 5.42 -0.33 -4.15
C PRO A 106 5.38 -1.49 -5.15
N ARG A 107 5.64 -1.22 -6.43
CA ARG A 107 5.86 -2.28 -7.42
C ARG A 107 7.24 -2.86 -7.16
N ASN A 108 7.29 -3.88 -6.33
CA ASN A 108 8.44 -4.77 -6.28
C ASN A 108 8.16 -5.90 -7.28
N ASP A 109 9.02 -6.10 -8.28
CA ASP A 109 8.84 -7.18 -9.26
C ASP A 109 8.79 -8.58 -8.61
N ALA A 110 9.27 -8.70 -7.36
CA ALA A 110 9.18 -9.92 -6.57
C ALA A 110 7.87 -10.09 -5.79
N VAL A 111 7.17 -8.99 -5.45
CA VAL A 111 5.94 -8.99 -4.63
C VAL A 111 4.97 -7.92 -5.16
N GLU A 112 3.83 -8.39 -5.64
CA GLU A 112 2.78 -7.62 -6.28
C GLU A 112 1.59 -7.46 -5.32
N THR A 113 1.47 -6.30 -4.67
CA THR A 113 0.33 -6.00 -3.79
C THR A 113 -0.95 -5.70 -4.56
N SER A 114 -2.09 -6.14 -4.03
CA SER A 114 -3.42 -6.00 -4.63
C SER A 114 -3.50 -6.64 -6.03
N ILE A 115 -2.78 -7.75 -6.21
CA ILE A 115 -2.73 -8.54 -7.44
C ILE A 115 -3.02 -10.01 -7.13
N ASP A 116 -3.93 -10.58 -7.90
CA ASP A 116 -4.24 -12.01 -7.98
C ASP A 116 -3.82 -12.55 -9.35
N ARG A 117 -2.93 -13.54 -9.39
CA ARG A 117 -2.55 -14.28 -10.60
C ARG A 117 -3.43 -15.52 -10.75
N PHE A 118 -4.73 -15.31 -10.84
CA PHE A 118 -5.74 -16.37 -10.76
C PHE A 118 -5.51 -17.54 -11.73
N GLY A 119 -5.57 -18.77 -11.19
CA GLY A 119 -5.41 -20.02 -11.92
C GLY A 119 -3.98 -20.56 -11.93
N GLY A 120 -3.81 -21.79 -12.42
CA GLY A 120 -2.52 -22.50 -12.35
C GLY A 120 -2.16 -23.00 -10.95
N ASP A 121 -3.10 -22.91 -10.00
CA ASP A 121 -2.97 -23.42 -8.64
C ASP A 121 -2.92 -24.95 -8.64
N TYR A 122 -1.94 -25.52 -7.93
CA TYR A 122 -1.83 -26.96 -7.73
C TYR A 122 -1.93 -27.35 -6.24
N ARG A 123 -1.76 -26.36 -5.35
CA ARG A 123 -1.88 -26.54 -3.91
C ARG A 123 -2.36 -25.24 -3.28
N ASN A 124 -3.24 -25.35 -2.30
CA ASN A 124 -3.69 -24.23 -1.50
C ASN A 124 -3.89 -24.68 -0.04
N PHE A 125 -3.76 -23.75 0.90
CA PHE A 125 -3.88 -24.03 2.33
C PHE A 125 -4.09 -22.76 3.14
N ASP A 126 -4.75 -22.90 4.28
CA ASP A 126 -4.87 -21.82 5.26
C ASP A 126 -3.56 -21.63 6.05
N LEU A 127 -3.20 -20.37 6.26
CA LEU A 127 -2.11 -19.97 7.13
C LEU A 127 -2.59 -19.81 8.57
N LYS A 128 -1.69 -20.03 9.54
CA LYS A 128 -2.01 -19.79 10.94
C LYS A 128 -2.12 -18.29 11.20
N GLY A 129 -2.95 -17.91 12.18
CA GLY A 129 -3.14 -16.51 12.52
C GLY A 129 -1.81 -15.84 12.89
N GLY A 130 -1.48 -14.74 12.20
CA GLY A 130 -0.23 -13.99 12.40
C GLY A 130 0.81 -14.20 11.30
N ASP A 131 0.69 -15.27 10.50
CA ASP A 131 1.56 -15.50 9.35
C ASP A 131 1.17 -14.55 8.19
N GLY A 132 2.17 -13.84 7.66
CA GLY A 132 2.02 -12.93 6.53
C GLY A 132 2.28 -13.59 5.17
N GLU A 133 2.35 -12.75 4.14
CA GLU A 133 2.71 -13.12 2.77
C GLU A 133 4.06 -13.85 2.68
N ASP A 134 5.00 -13.55 3.59
CA ASP A 134 6.32 -14.18 3.66
C ASP A 134 6.24 -15.70 3.89
N ALA A 135 5.23 -16.19 4.62
CA ALA A 135 5.02 -17.62 4.82
C ALA A 135 4.59 -18.31 3.51
N CYS A 136 3.74 -17.64 2.72
CA CYS A 136 3.30 -18.14 1.42
C CYS A 136 4.46 -18.14 0.42
N LYS A 137 5.28 -17.08 0.43
CA LYS A 137 6.52 -17.00 -0.33
C LYS A 137 7.49 -18.12 0.02
N ALA A 138 7.73 -18.36 1.32
CA ALA A 138 8.64 -19.42 1.78
C ALA A 138 8.16 -20.81 1.35
N ALA A 139 6.85 -21.07 1.45
CA ALA A 139 6.26 -22.34 1.00
C ALA A 139 6.43 -22.55 -0.51
N CYS A 140 6.31 -21.49 -1.32
CA CYS A 140 6.55 -21.56 -2.76
C CYS A 140 8.04 -21.79 -3.07
N THR A 141 8.95 -21.02 -2.46
CA THR A 141 10.39 -21.16 -2.68
C THR A 141 10.92 -22.54 -2.27
N GLY A 142 10.30 -23.18 -1.27
CA GLY A 142 10.64 -24.54 -0.84
C GLY A 142 10.07 -25.66 -1.71
N ASP A 143 9.22 -25.35 -2.69
CA ASP A 143 8.58 -26.34 -3.58
C ASP A 143 9.07 -26.15 -5.02
N ASN A 144 9.77 -27.16 -5.54
CA ASN A 144 10.36 -27.11 -6.88
C ASN A 144 9.33 -27.01 -8.03
N LYS A 145 8.06 -27.32 -7.77
CA LYS A 145 6.96 -27.17 -8.74
C LYS A 145 6.40 -25.75 -8.74
N CYS A 146 6.68 -24.95 -7.72
CA CYS A 146 6.11 -23.63 -7.58
C CYS A 146 6.84 -22.62 -8.49
N ARG A 147 6.05 -21.82 -9.21
CA ARG A 147 6.51 -20.72 -10.06
C ARG A 147 5.91 -19.38 -9.64
N ALA A 148 4.73 -19.40 -9.03
CA ALA A 148 4.10 -18.22 -8.47
C ALA A 148 3.29 -18.59 -7.24
N TRP A 149 3.01 -17.60 -6.41
CA TRP A 149 2.14 -17.75 -5.25
C TRP A 149 1.20 -16.55 -5.15
N THR A 150 0.07 -16.76 -4.49
CA THR A 150 -0.84 -15.69 -4.10
C THR A 150 -1.28 -15.90 -2.67
N TYR A 151 -1.07 -14.89 -1.85
CA TYR A 151 -1.54 -14.78 -0.49
C TYR A 151 -2.84 -13.95 -0.49
N ALA A 152 -3.91 -14.50 0.06
CA ALA A 152 -5.12 -13.78 0.36
C ALA A 152 -5.16 -13.45 1.85
N ARG A 153 -5.33 -12.16 2.17
CA ARG A 153 -5.51 -11.70 3.55
C ARG A 153 -6.76 -12.33 4.17
N PRO A 154 -6.79 -12.47 5.51
CA PRO A 154 -8.02 -12.79 6.22
C PRO A 154 -9.14 -11.82 5.81
N GLY A 155 -10.38 -12.31 5.79
CA GLY A 155 -11.55 -11.55 5.37
C GLY A 155 -11.78 -11.45 3.86
N TYR A 156 -10.77 -11.69 3.02
CA TYR A 156 -10.93 -11.60 1.55
C TYR A 156 -11.24 -12.92 0.86
N ALA A 157 -10.62 -14.02 1.30
CA ALA A 157 -10.89 -15.37 0.78
C ALA A 157 -11.55 -16.31 1.80
N GLY A 158 -11.65 -15.88 3.06
CA GLY A 158 -12.17 -16.66 4.18
C GLY A 158 -11.81 -15.99 5.51
N ARG A 159 -12.12 -16.64 6.63
CA ARG A 159 -11.75 -16.14 7.97
C ARG A 159 -10.24 -16.20 8.22
N ALA A 160 -9.56 -17.19 7.67
CA ALA A 160 -8.11 -17.33 7.74
C ALA A 160 -7.44 -16.68 6.53
N ALA A 161 -6.16 -16.32 6.69
CA ALA A 161 -5.30 -16.05 5.56
C ALA A 161 -5.14 -17.32 4.73
N HIS A 162 -5.16 -17.20 3.41
CA HIS A 162 -5.07 -18.35 2.50
C HIS A 162 -3.92 -18.19 1.52
N CYS A 163 -3.14 -19.25 1.34
CA CYS A 163 -2.03 -19.28 0.39
C CYS A 163 -2.37 -20.20 -0.79
N PHE A 164 -2.08 -19.72 -1.99
CA PHE A 164 -2.31 -20.43 -3.25
C PHE A 164 -0.98 -20.58 -4.00
N LEU A 165 -0.46 -21.80 -4.09
CA LEU A 165 0.77 -22.14 -4.82
C LEU A 165 0.45 -22.55 -6.26
N LYS A 166 1.18 -21.95 -7.20
CA LYS A 166 0.92 -22.06 -8.63
C LYS A 166 2.12 -22.60 -9.38
N LYS A 167 1.85 -23.49 -10.34
CA LYS A 167 2.85 -24.08 -11.24
C LYS A 167 3.05 -23.22 -12.50
N ASP A 168 2.08 -22.39 -12.83
CA ASP A 168 2.08 -21.53 -14.01
C ASP A 168 2.03 -20.06 -13.60
N ILE A 169 2.80 -19.20 -14.27
CA ILE A 169 2.73 -17.75 -14.07
C ILE A 169 1.59 -17.18 -14.93
N LYS A 170 0.43 -16.96 -14.32
CA LYS A 170 -0.73 -16.34 -15.00
C LYS A 170 -0.63 -14.80 -15.02
N PRO A 171 -1.30 -14.11 -15.96
CA PRO A 171 -1.32 -12.65 -16.00
C PRO A 171 -1.84 -12.03 -14.70
N PRO A 172 -1.28 -10.89 -14.25
CA PRO A 172 -1.71 -10.23 -13.03
C PRO A 172 -3.10 -9.60 -13.20
N ARG A 173 -3.99 -9.82 -12.24
CA ARG A 173 -5.30 -9.15 -12.15
C ARG A 173 -5.37 -8.33 -10.87
N ARG A 174 -5.84 -7.09 -10.94
CA ARG A 174 -6.06 -6.29 -9.72
C ARG A 174 -7.17 -6.91 -8.87
N LYS A 175 -6.86 -7.14 -7.59
CA LYS A 175 -7.79 -7.66 -6.59
C LYS A 175 -7.31 -7.24 -5.20
N ALA A 176 -8.10 -6.40 -4.52
CA ALA A 176 -7.75 -5.91 -3.19
C ALA A 176 -7.62 -7.07 -2.19
N GLY A 177 -6.64 -6.98 -1.29
CA GLY A 177 -6.37 -8.01 -0.28
C GLY A 177 -5.62 -9.25 -0.77
N PHE A 178 -5.25 -9.30 -2.05
CA PHE A 178 -4.42 -10.36 -2.62
C PHE A 178 -3.01 -9.84 -2.88
N ILE A 179 -2.00 -10.58 -2.45
CA ILE A 179 -0.58 -10.29 -2.69
C ILE A 179 -0.02 -11.46 -3.46
N SER A 180 0.54 -11.22 -4.65
CA SER A 180 1.16 -12.27 -5.46
C SER A 180 2.67 -12.11 -5.51
N GLY A 181 3.37 -13.20 -5.83
CA GLY A 181 4.80 -13.16 -6.12
C GLY A 181 5.19 -14.23 -7.12
N VAL A 182 6.28 -13.99 -7.83
CA VAL A 182 6.86 -14.94 -8.79
C VAL A 182 8.17 -15.45 -8.21
N VAL A 183 8.34 -16.77 -8.22
CA VAL A 183 9.59 -17.43 -7.82
C VAL A 183 10.28 -17.87 -9.10
N ARG A 184 11.48 -17.33 -9.35
CA ARG A 184 12.33 -17.67 -10.48
C ARG A 184 13.36 -18.71 -10.08
#